data_AF-A0A953E7K4-F1
#
_entry.id   AF-A0A953E7K4-F1
#
_cell.length_a   1.000
_cell.length_b   1.000
_cell.length_c   1.000
_cell.angle_alpha   90.00
_cell.angle_beta   90.00
_cell.angle_gamma   90.00
#
_symmetry.space_group_name_H-M   'P 1'
#
loop_
_entity.id
_entity.type
_entity.pdbx_description
1 polymer ?
#
loop_
_entity_poly.entity_id
_entity_poly.type
_entity_poly.pdbx_seq_one_letter_code
_entity_poly.pdbx_strand_id
1 'polypeptide(L)'
;MSRLGLFLALGGLAIAVLLLAHQDMAEVGALLGTAGFGLILASLAHVPSMALNAQAWRVLLPQRGRPSLAGMTANVWIRESVNGLLPVARVGGEVASYRLLRGGGTGVAPAAASLMVDMAISILSQLAFALLGLALLAWACLLYTTDADDDMQCV
;
A
#
# COMPACT_ATOMS: atom_id res chain seq x y z
N MET A 1 15.51 -17.42 -16.02
CA MET A 1 14.16 -16.82 -15.94
C MET A 1 13.27 -17.62 -16.89
N SER A 2 12.18 -18.23 -16.41
CA SER A 2 11.29 -19.01 -17.26
C SER A 2 10.59 -18.09 -18.25
N ARG A 3 10.68 -18.37 -19.56
CA ARG A 3 10.00 -17.59 -20.62
C ARG A 3 8.49 -17.49 -20.36
N LEU A 4 7.93 -18.47 -19.65
CA LEU A 4 6.53 -18.51 -19.24
C LEU A 4 6.12 -17.28 -18.39
N GLY A 5 6.98 -16.86 -17.46
CA GLY A 5 6.71 -15.70 -16.61
C GLY A 5 6.67 -14.39 -17.39
N LEU A 6 7.49 -14.28 -18.44
CA LEU A 6 7.47 -13.13 -19.34
C LEU A 6 6.19 -13.10 -20.17
N PHE A 7 5.75 -14.25 -20.71
CA PHE A 7 4.50 -14.33 -21.47
C PHE A 7 3.28 -14.01 -20.61
N LEU A 8 3.22 -14.48 -19.37
CA LEU A 8 2.15 -14.14 -18.43
C LEU A 8 2.13 -12.64 -18.10
N ALA A 9 3.30 -12.02 -17.89
CA ALA A 9 3.40 -10.59 -17.63
C ALA A 9 2.96 -9.75 -18.84
N LEU A 10 3.38 -10.13 -20.05
CA LEU A 10 2.96 -9.47 -21.29
C LEU A 10 1.46 -9.66 -21.55
N GLY A 11 0.92 -10.84 -21.29
CA GLY A 11 -0.51 -11.12 -21.40
C GLY A 11 -1.33 -10.27 -20.43
N GLY A 12 -0.91 -10.20 -19.16
CA GLY A 12 -1.55 -9.34 -18.17
C GLY A 12 -1.49 -7.86 -18.54
N LEU A 13 -0.33 -7.38 -19.02
CA LEU A 13 -0.18 -6.02 -19.51
C LEU A 13 -1.09 -5.72 -20.70
N ALA A 14 -1.19 -6.64 -21.66
CA ALA A 14 -2.06 -6.49 -22.82
C ALA A 14 -3.54 -6.41 -22.42
N ILE A 15 -3.99 -7.25 -21.47
CA ILE A 15 -5.35 -7.20 -20.92
C ILE A 15 -5.61 -5.88 -20.21
N ALA A 16 -4.66 -5.39 -19.40
CA ALA A 16 -4.78 -4.10 -18.72
C ALA A 16 -4.90 -2.94 -19.72
N VAL A 17 -4.08 -2.94 -20.77
CA VAL A 17 -4.12 -1.92 -21.84
C VAL A 17 -5.44 -1.99 -22.61
N LEU A 18 -5.95 -3.19 -22.92
CA LEU A 18 -7.25 -3.37 -23.57
C LEU A 18 -8.39 -2.85 -22.70
N LEU A 19 -8.41 -3.21 -21.42
CA LEU A 19 -9.41 -2.70 -20.47
C LEU A 19 -9.38 -1.18 -20.38
N LEU A 20 -8.18 -0.59 -20.37
CA LEU A 20 -8.00 0.86 -20.35
C LEU A 20 -8.49 1.51 -21.66
N ALA A 21 -8.19 0.91 -22.80
CA ALA A 21 -8.66 1.40 -24.11
C ALA A 21 -10.18 1.29 -24.29
N HIS A 22 -10.83 0.38 -23.55
CA HIS A 22 -12.29 0.24 -23.52
C HIS A 22 -12.98 1.24 -22.58
N GLN A 23 -12.25 2.01 -21.78
CA GLN A 23 -12.84 3.02 -20.89
C GLN A 23 -12.91 4.38 -21.58
N ASP A 24 -13.90 5.20 -21.22
CA ASP A 24 -14.05 6.56 -21.72
C ASP A 24 -12.93 7.47 -21.17
N MET A 25 -11.80 7.51 -21.90
CA MET A 25 -10.62 8.30 -21.55
C MET A 25 -10.91 9.80 -21.38
N ALA A 26 -11.97 10.30 -22.01
CA ALA A 26 -12.41 11.69 -21.89
C ALA A 26 -12.97 12.00 -20.49
N GLU A 27 -13.75 11.08 -19.91
CA GLU A 27 -14.33 11.23 -18.59
C GLU A 27 -13.24 11.12 -17.50
N VAL A 28 -12.33 10.16 -17.66
CA VAL A 28 -11.14 10.04 -16.80
C VAL A 28 -10.29 11.30 -16.86
N GLY A 29 -10.06 11.86 -18.05
CA GLY A 29 -9.32 13.11 -18.23
C GLY A 29 -9.99 14.31 -17.55
N ALA A 30 -11.32 14.41 -17.61
CA ALA A 30 -12.07 15.46 -16.93
C ALA A 30 -11.95 15.34 -15.39
N LEU A 31 -12.03 14.12 -14.86
CA LEU A 31 -11.85 13.84 -13.43
C LEU A 31 -10.42 14.12 -12.95
N LEU A 32 -9.39 13.83 -13.77
CA LEU A 32 -8.02 14.23 -13.46
C LEU A 32 -7.87 15.76 -13.45
N GLY A 33 -8.55 16.44 -14.37
CA GLY A 33 -8.60 17.91 -14.42
C GLY A 33 -9.21 18.52 -13.17
N THR A 34 -10.28 17.94 -12.63
CA THR A 34 -10.91 18.40 -11.38
C THR A 34 -10.06 18.10 -10.14
N ALA A 35 -9.38 16.95 -10.09
CA ALA A 35 -8.46 16.63 -9.00
C ALA A 35 -7.21 17.54 -8.98
N GLY A 36 -6.72 17.95 -10.16
CA GLY A 36 -5.67 18.95 -10.34
C GLY A 36 -4.41 18.69 -9.49
N PHE A 37 -3.90 19.75 -8.85
CA PHE A 37 -2.70 19.69 -8.01
C PHE A 37 -2.86 18.81 -6.75
N GLY A 38 -4.11 18.55 -6.33
CA GLY A 38 -4.40 17.67 -5.21
C GLY A 38 -3.87 16.24 -5.42
N LEU A 39 -3.85 15.77 -6.68
CA LEU A 39 -3.30 14.45 -7.02
C LEU A 39 -1.78 14.38 -6.79
N ILE A 40 -1.07 15.46 -7.10
CA ILE A 40 0.38 15.57 -6.87
C ILE A 40 0.67 15.63 -5.38
N LEU A 41 -0.10 16.44 -4.64
CA LEU A 41 0.06 16.55 -3.19
C LEU A 41 -0.23 15.23 -2.48
N ALA A 42 -1.31 14.53 -2.86
CA ALA A 42 -1.65 13.23 -2.32
C ALA A 42 -0.56 12.19 -2.61
N SER A 43 -0.01 12.20 -3.82
CA SER A 43 1.10 11.32 -4.20
C SER A 43 2.36 11.60 -3.38
N LEU A 44 2.70 12.87 -3.18
CA LEU A 44 3.85 13.27 -2.36
C LEU A 44 3.64 12.96 -0.88
N ALA A 45 2.43 13.12 -0.35
CA ALA A 45 2.09 12.80 1.03
C ALA A 45 2.25 11.30 1.36
N HIS A 46 2.22 10.43 0.33
CA HIS A 46 2.47 9.00 0.49
C HIS A 46 3.97 8.65 0.62
N VAL A 47 4.88 9.49 0.14
CA VAL A 47 6.32 9.20 0.19
C VAL A 47 6.86 9.12 1.63
N PRO A 48 6.50 10.04 2.56
CA PRO A 48 6.91 9.94 3.96
C PRO A 48 6.41 8.68 4.66
N SER A 49 5.16 8.28 4.45
CA SER A 49 4.61 7.06 5.07
C SER A 49 5.34 5.82 4.58
N MET A 50 5.69 5.78 3.29
CA MET A 50 6.50 4.71 2.72
C MET A 50 7.93 4.68 3.30
N ALA A 51 8.55 5.84 3.50
CA ALA A 51 9.88 5.94 4.11
C ALA A 51 9.87 5.49 5.58
N LEU A 52 8.85 5.87 6.34
CA LEU A 52 8.66 5.42 7.73
C LEU A 52 8.46 3.90 7.81
N ASN A 53 7.67 3.33 6.90
CA ASN A 53 7.49 1.89 6.80
C ASN A 53 8.83 1.17 6.51
N ALA A 54 9.59 1.70 5.54
CA ALA A 54 10.92 1.18 5.25
C ALA A 54 11.86 1.25 6.46
N GLN A 55 11.79 2.33 7.24
CA GLN A 55 12.58 2.48 8.46
C GLN A 55 12.17 1.48 9.55
N ALA A 56 10.86 1.29 9.77
CA ALA A 56 10.33 0.32 10.73
C ALA A 56 10.79 -1.10 10.39
N TRP A 57 10.63 -1.50 9.13
CA TRP A 57 11.11 -2.80 8.66
C TRP A 57 12.64 -2.94 8.75
N ARG A 58 13.38 -1.85 8.48
CA ARG A 58 14.82 -1.83 8.68
C ARG A 58 15.19 -2.15 10.13
N VAL A 59 14.45 -1.67 11.13
CA VAL A 59 14.72 -1.91 12.57
C VAL A 59 14.61 -3.38 12.96
N LEU A 60 13.79 -4.14 12.25
CA LEU A 60 13.65 -5.58 12.45
C LEU A 60 14.87 -6.39 11.94
N LEU A 61 15.76 -5.80 11.15
CA LEU A 61 16.96 -6.45 10.65
C LEU A 61 18.15 -6.30 11.64
N PRO A 62 18.99 -7.34 11.80
CA PRO A 62 20.18 -7.28 12.65
C PRO A 62 21.11 -6.11 12.28
N GLN A 63 21.78 -5.49 13.26
CA GLN A 63 22.66 -4.35 12.98
C GLN A 63 23.86 -4.71 12.07
N ARG A 64 24.35 -5.96 12.13
CA ARG A 64 25.40 -6.47 11.23
C ARG A 64 24.78 -6.86 9.89
N GLY A 65 25.13 -6.14 8.82
CA GLY A 65 24.65 -6.40 7.46
C GLY A 65 23.34 -5.68 7.09
N ARG A 66 22.97 -4.64 7.85
CA ARG A 66 21.73 -3.89 7.66
C ARG A 66 21.77 -3.06 6.36
N PRO A 67 20.80 -3.21 5.44
CA PRO A 67 20.72 -2.41 4.22
C PRO A 67 20.65 -0.91 4.53
N SER A 68 21.09 -0.06 3.59
CA SER A 68 20.91 1.39 3.69
C SER A 68 19.43 1.75 3.71
N LEU A 69 19.08 2.89 4.31
CA LEU A 69 17.68 3.34 4.34
C LEU A 69 17.13 3.53 2.92
N ALA A 70 17.92 4.11 2.01
CA ALA A 70 17.56 4.25 0.60
C ALA A 70 17.30 2.90 -0.09
N GLY A 71 18.14 1.88 0.15
CA GLY A 71 17.93 0.54 -0.39
C GLY A 71 16.70 -0.16 0.19
N MET A 72 16.37 0.13 1.44
CA MET A 72 15.16 -0.37 2.09
C MET A 72 13.90 0.32 1.56
N THR A 73 13.94 1.64 1.36
CA THR A 73 12.86 2.41 0.76
C THR A 73 12.61 1.98 -0.69
N ALA A 74 13.65 1.73 -1.48
CA ALA A 74 13.50 1.17 -2.82
C ALA A 74 12.87 -0.23 -2.80
N ASN A 75 13.23 -1.07 -1.82
CA ASN A 75 12.61 -2.38 -1.62
C ASN A 75 11.10 -2.28 -1.33
N VAL A 76 10.72 -1.40 -0.40
CA VAL A 76 9.31 -1.16 -0.05
C VAL A 76 8.56 -0.56 -1.25
N TRP A 77 9.18 0.33 -2.02
CA TRP A 77 8.59 0.88 -3.25
C TRP A 77 8.24 -0.25 -4.22
N ILE A 78 9.20 -1.12 -4.53
CA ILE A 78 9.00 -2.24 -5.47
C ILE A 78 7.91 -3.17 -4.94
N ARG A 79 7.93 -3.49 -3.64
CA ARG A 79 6.90 -4.29 -2.99
C ARG A 79 5.51 -3.70 -3.16
N GLU A 80 5.34 -2.42 -2.85
CA GLU A 80 4.04 -1.75 -2.91
C GLU A 80 3.56 -1.63 -4.36
N SER A 81 4.47 -1.33 -5.30
CA SER A 81 4.14 -1.31 -6.73
C SER A 81 3.69 -2.68 -7.23
N VAL A 82 4.37 -3.75 -6.82
CA VAL A 82 3.96 -5.12 -7.14
C VAL A 82 2.61 -5.42 -6.52
N ASN A 83 2.37 -5.04 -5.27
CA ASN A 83 1.11 -5.30 -4.56
C ASN A 83 -0.07 -4.50 -5.11
N GLY A 84 0.19 -3.30 -5.63
CA GLY A 84 -0.80 -2.45 -6.28
C GLY A 84 -1.10 -2.87 -7.73
N LEU A 85 -0.11 -3.40 -8.46
CA LEU A 85 -0.26 -3.77 -9.87
C LEU A 85 -0.65 -5.23 -10.10
N LEU A 86 -0.22 -6.14 -9.23
CA LEU A 86 -0.50 -7.56 -9.34
C LEU A 86 -1.63 -7.96 -8.37
N PRO A 87 -2.80 -8.41 -8.86
CA PRO A 87 -3.92 -8.81 -8.03
C PRO A 87 -3.72 -10.22 -7.46
N VAL A 88 -2.63 -10.41 -6.71
CA VAL A 88 -2.22 -11.69 -6.11
C VAL A 88 -2.33 -11.66 -4.58
N ALA A 89 -3.36 -10.97 -4.07
CA ALA A 89 -3.61 -10.82 -2.63
C ALA A 89 -2.40 -10.29 -1.84
N ARG A 90 -1.63 -9.37 -2.44
CA ARG A 90 -0.38 -8.78 -1.92
C ARG A 90 0.82 -9.76 -1.82
N VAL A 91 0.62 -11.07 -1.97
CA VAL A 91 1.69 -12.09 -1.81
C VAL A 91 2.90 -11.86 -2.73
N GLY A 92 2.68 -11.30 -3.92
CA GLY A 92 3.73 -11.10 -4.92
C GLY A 92 4.84 -10.15 -4.45
N GLY A 93 4.48 -9.07 -3.75
CA GLY A 93 5.43 -8.05 -3.33
C GLY A 93 6.30 -8.52 -2.18
N GLU A 94 5.77 -9.32 -1.25
CA GLU A 94 6.58 -9.88 -0.16
C GLU A 94 7.60 -10.88 -0.69
N VAL A 95 7.24 -11.70 -1.70
CA VAL A 95 8.19 -12.60 -2.37
C VAL A 95 9.28 -11.81 -3.12
N ALA A 96 8.92 -10.72 -3.80
CA ALA A 96 9.89 -9.85 -4.47
C ALA A 96 10.86 -9.20 -3.47
N SER A 97 10.33 -8.65 -2.38
CA SER A 97 11.09 -8.10 -1.25
C SER A 97 12.03 -9.11 -0.62
N TYR A 98 11.56 -10.34 -0.39
CA TYR A 98 12.39 -11.43 0.10
C TYR A 98 13.57 -11.69 -0.83
N ARG A 99 13.33 -11.80 -2.15
CA ARG A 99 14.39 -12.06 -3.13
C ARG A 99 15.40 -10.92 -3.21
N LEU A 100 14.95 -9.66 -3.14
CA LEU A 100 15.82 -8.49 -3.13
C LEU A 100 16.68 -8.42 -1.87
N LEU A 101 16.12 -8.69 -0.70
CA LEU A 101 16.86 -8.79 0.55
C LEU A 101 17.91 -9.92 0.51
N ARG A 102 17.54 -11.08 -0.05
CA ARG A 102 18.44 -12.23 -0.23
C ARG A 102 19.58 -11.89 -1.20
N GLY A 103 19.30 -11.17 -2.28
CA GLY A 103 20.31 -10.67 -3.22
C GLY A 103 21.25 -9.63 -2.60
N GLY A 104 20.78 -8.87 -1.60
CA GLY A 104 21.58 -7.93 -0.81
C GLY A 104 22.40 -8.55 0.32
N GLY A 105 22.47 -9.88 0.42
CA GLY A 105 23.33 -10.59 1.38
C GLY A 105 22.69 -10.86 2.75
N THR A 106 21.39 -10.62 2.94
CA THR A 106 20.73 -11.00 4.21
C THR A 106 20.49 -12.52 4.27
N GLY A 107 20.73 -13.09 5.46
CA GLY A 107 20.50 -14.51 5.72
C GLY A 107 19.03 -14.91 5.55
N VAL A 108 18.78 -16.19 5.23
CA VAL A 108 17.43 -16.76 5.02
C VAL A 108 16.52 -16.48 6.22
N ALA A 109 16.99 -16.85 7.41
CA ALA A 109 16.20 -16.77 8.64
C ALA A 109 15.88 -15.32 9.06
N PRO A 110 16.84 -14.38 9.10
CA PRO A 110 16.54 -12.97 9.35
C PRO A 110 15.58 -12.34 8.33
N ALA A 111 15.75 -12.65 7.04
CA ALA A 111 14.90 -12.11 5.98
C ALA A 111 13.45 -12.59 6.13
N ALA A 112 13.23 -13.90 6.32
CA ALA A 112 11.90 -14.46 6.50
C ALA A 112 11.24 -13.99 7.81
N ALA A 113 11.99 -13.99 8.92
CA ALA A 113 11.46 -13.54 10.21
C ALA A 113 11.05 -12.06 10.17
N SER A 114 11.89 -11.19 9.62
CA SER A 114 11.57 -9.76 9.51
C SER A 114 10.35 -9.48 8.63
N LEU A 115 10.15 -10.24 7.54
CA LEU A 115 8.96 -10.11 6.68
C LEU A 115 7.68 -10.54 7.39
N MET A 116 7.71 -11.65 8.12
CA MET A 116 6.54 -12.14 8.86
C MET A 116 6.14 -11.15 9.96
N VAL A 117 7.13 -10.59 10.66
CA VAL A 117 6.89 -9.56 11.70
C VAL A 117 6.36 -8.27 11.06
N ASP A 118 6.92 -7.80 9.94
CA ASP A 118 6.44 -6.63 9.19
C ASP A 118 4.97 -6.80 8.78
N MET A 119 4.62 -7.99 8.27
CA MET A 119 3.25 -8.33 7.87
C MET A 119 2.29 -8.37 9.07
N ALA A 120 2.68 -8.97 10.19
CA ALA A 120 1.87 -9.02 11.39
C ALA A 120 1.61 -7.60 11.96
N ILE A 121 2.66 -6.78 12.05
CA ILE A 121 2.55 -5.38 12.48
C ILE A 121 1.62 -4.61 11.56
N SER A 122 1.77 -4.77 10.24
CA SER A 122 0.92 -4.08 9.25
C SER A 122 -0.56 -4.45 9.42
N ILE A 123 -0.89 -5.74 9.57
CA ILE A 123 -2.26 -6.21 9.76
C ILE A 123 -2.84 -5.66 11.07
N LEU A 124 -2.07 -5.70 12.16
CA LEU A 124 -2.51 -5.15 13.45
C LEU A 124 -2.75 -3.64 13.37
N SER A 125 -1.84 -2.89 12.75
CA SER A 125 -2.01 -1.44 12.55
C SER A 125 -3.24 -1.13 11.70
N GLN A 126 -3.49 -1.90 10.64
CA GLN A 126 -4.64 -1.69 9.77
C GLN A 126 -5.96 -2.03 10.46
N LEU A 127 -5.99 -3.10 11.27
CA LEU A 127 -7.14 -3.44 12.12
C LEU A 127 -7.42 -2.33 13.15
N ALA A 128 -6.38 -1.86 13.85
CA ALA A 128 -6.52 -0.79 14.83
C ALA A 128 -7.05 0.50 14.18
N PHE A 129 -6.54 0.86 13.00
CA PHE A 129 -7.01 2.02 12.24
C PHE A 129 -8.48 1.86 11.80
N ALA A 130 -8.86 0.68 11.29
CA ALA A 130 -10.24 0.41 10.87
C ALA A 130 -11.22 0.51 12.04
N LEU A 131 -10.86 -0.04 13.21
CA LEU A 131 -11.68 0.05 14.42
C LEU A 131 -11.81 1.49 14.91
N LEU A 132 -10.71 2.25 14.89
CA LEU A 132 -10.72 3.67 15.26
C LEU A 132 -11.60 4.49 14.31
N GLY A 133 -11.50 4.24 13.00
CA GLY A 133 -12.36 4.87 12.01
C GLY A 133 -13.84 4.54 12.22
N LEU A 134 -14.17 3.28 12.53
CA LEU A 134 -15.54 2.86 12.84
C LEU A 134 -16.07 3.52 14.13
N ALA A 135 -15.23 3.62 15.16
CA ALA A 135 -15.58 4.28 16.41
C ALA A 135 -15.85 5.79 16.20
N LEU A 136 -15.02 6.47 15.42
CA LEU A 136 -15.22 7.88 15.06
C LEU A 136 -16.49 8.07 14.23
N LEU A 137 -16.76 7.19 13.27
CA LEU A 137 -17.97 7.25 12.46
C LEU A 137 -19.23 7.02 13.32
N ALA A 138 -19.19 6.04 14.22
CA ALA A 138 -20.29 5.78 15.15
C ALA A 138 -20.53 6.96 16.10
N TRP A 139 -19.45 7.56 16.63
CA TRP A 139 -19.56 8.74 17.47
C TRP A 139 -20.12 9.95 16.71
N ALA A 140 -19.63 10.21 15.50
CA ALA A 140 -20.16 11.28 14.65
C ALA A 140 -21.64 11.06 14.31
N CYS A 141 -22.04 9.82 14.03
CA CYS A 141 -23.44 9.47 13.80
C CYS A 141 -24.30 9.72 15.05
N LEU A 142 -23.80 9.33 16.24
CA LEU A 142 -24.49 9.58 17.50
C LEU A 142 -24.67 11.08 17.79
N LEU A 143 -23.65 11.90 17.53
CA LEU A 143 -23.72 13.37 17.65
C LEU A 143 -24.76 13.96 16.69
N TYR A 144 -24.75 13.52 15.43
CA TYR A 144 -25.73 13.97 14.44
C TYR A 144 -27.17 13.59 14.81
N THR A 145 -27.38 12.40 15.37
CA THR A 145 -28.72 11.99 15.83
C THR A 145 -29.19 12.73 17.08
N THR A 146 -28.26 13.16 17.96
CA THR A 146 -28.65 13.92 19.16
C THR A 146 -29.08 15.34 18.81
N ASP A 147 -28.41 16.00 17.87
CA ASP A 147 -28.85 17.30 17.33
C ASP A 147 -30.23 17.21 16.63
N ALA A 148 -30.47 16.12 15.89
CA ALA A 148 -31.74 15.94 15.17
C ALA A 148 -32.95 15.71 16.09
N ASP A 149 -32.76 15.08 17.25
CA ASP A 149 -33.82 14.92 18.25
C ASP A 149 -34.13 16.24 18.98
N ASP A 150 -33.13 17.10 19.24
CA ASP A 150 -33.32 18.42 19.87
C ASP A 150 -34.11 19.39 18.96
N ASP A 151 -33.84 19.40 17.64
CA ASP A 151 -34.57 20.25 16.68
C ASP A 151 -36.06 19.89 16.55
N MET A 152 -36.42 18.63 16.73
CA MET A 152 -37.81 18.16 16.62
C MET A 152 -38.65 18.40 17.89
N GLN A 153 -38.01 18.69 19.03
CA GLN A 153 -38.69 19.13 20.27
C GLN A 153 -38.97 20.64 20.30
N CYS A 154 -38.39 21.42 19.39
CA CYS A 154 -38.63 22.86 19.27
C CYS A 154 -39.79 23.26 18.34
N VAL A 155 -40.59 22.30 17.81
CA VAL A 155 -41.79 22.53 16.99
C VAL A 155 -43.05 22.11 17.74
#